data_AF-A0A319CUN2-F1
#
_entry.id   AF-A0A319CUN2-F1
#
_cell.length_a   1.000
_cell.length_b   1.000
_cell.length_c   1.000
_cell.angle_alpha   90.00
_cell.angle_beta   90.00
_cell.angle_gamma   90.00
#
_symmetry.space_group_name_H-M   'P 1'
#
loop_
_entity.id
_entity.type
_entity.pdbx_description
1 polymer ?
#
loop_
_entity_poly.entity_id
_entity_poly.type
_entity_poly.pdbx_seq_one_letter_code
_entity_poly.pdbx_strand_id
1 'polypeptide(L)'
;HHKLGLFKKSIWLWHIPPLPVGLPGPEDEDFMLATDPRLPHHTSWTRGRYPSSLYPVKVLSPAPRYVENMIYLTCRDAQKSILTIGWEMRPGHINKHTTKVMEDEGLLDTPSFRPLFQNWWSALSKESSLEEKGSALQGDLMKALLEEGTVPSSPFTWLAL
;
A
#
# COMPACT_ATOMS: atom_id res chain seq x y z
N HIS A 1 -3.24 16.73 -19.84
CA HIS A 1 -2.12 15.77 -19.99
C HIS A 1 -1.58 15.43 -18.61
N HIS A 2 -1.58 14.15 -18.20
CA HIS A 2 -0.90 13.73 -16.98
C HIS A 2 0.60 13.60 -17.26
N LYS A 3 1.43 14.21 -16.41
CA LYS A 3 2.89 14.08 -16.53
C LYS A 3 3.29 12.69 -16.02
N LEU A 4 4.05 11.95 -16.82
CA LEU A 4 4.70 10.73 -16.36
C LEU A 4 5.82 11.13 -15.38
N GLY A 5 5.77 10.58 -14.16
CA GLY A 5 6.77 10.81 -13.12
C GLY A 5 7.59 9.56 -12.89
N LEU A 6 8.92 9.71 -12.85
CA LEU A 6 9.82 8.65 -12.42
C LEU A 6 10.23 8.92 -10.97
N PHE A 7 10.07 7.92 -10.12
CA PHE A 7 10.43 8.02 -8.72
C PHE A 7 11.39 6.90 -8.34
N LYS A 8 12.30 7.20 -7.41
CA LYS A 8 13.15 6.16 -6.82
C LYS A 8 12.26 5.18 -6.06
N LYS A 9 12.50 3.88 -6.23
CA LYS A 9 11.83 2.81 -5.49
C LYS A 9 11.87 3.05 -3.99
N SER A 10 13.02 3.48 -3.45
CA SER A 10 13.17 3.78 -2.03
C SER A 10 12.15 4.81 -1.53
N ILE A 11 11.67 5.73 -2.36
CA ILE A 11 10.69 6.73 -1.92
C ILE A 11 9.30 6.09 -1.70
N TRP A 12 8.86 5.25 -2.65
CA TRP A 12 7.47 4.77 -2.75
C TRP A 12 7.24 3.32 -2.36
N LEU A 13 8.26 2.47 -2.44
CA LEU A 13 8.21 1.02 -2.29
C LEU A 13 9.42 0.58 -1.44
N TRP A 14 9.59 1.23 -0.29
CA TRP A 14 10.80 1.12 0.54
C TRP A 14 11.03 -0.31 1.03
N HIS A 15 10.02 -0.92 1.66
CA HIS A 15 10.09 -2.27 2.27
C HIS A 15 9.65 -3.39 1.30
N ILE A 16 9.10 -3.04 0.14
CA ILE A 16 8.74 -4.03 -0.88
C ILE A 16 10.03 -4.63 -1.46
N PRO A 17 10.09 -5.93 -1.80
CA PRO A 17 11.27 -6.52 -2.43
C PRO A 17 11.70 -5.82 -3.73
N PRO A 18 12.93 -6.05 -4.21
CA PRO A 18 13.37 -5.58 -5.52
C PRO A 18 12.36 -5.98 -6.61
N LEU A 19 12.11 -5.07 -7.56
CA LEU A 19 11.25 -5.37 -8.70
C LEU A 19 11.85 -6.56 -9.45
N PRO A 20 11.10 -7.65 -9.67
CA PRO A 20 11.63 -8.83 -10.33
C PRO A 20 12.06 -8.50 -11.76
N VAL A 21 13.15 -9.10 -12.22
CA VAL A 21 13.55 -9.05 -13.63
C VAL A 21 12.67 -10.05 -14.40
N GLY A 22 12.11 -9.66 -15.56
CA GLY A 22 11.16 -10.50 -16.29
C GLY A 22 9.72 -10.37 -15.76
N LEU A 23 8.85 -11.33 -16.05
CA LEU A 23 7.46 -11.33 -15.58
C LEU A 23 7.39 -11.88 -14.14
N PRO A 24 6.51 -11.35 -13.27
CA PRO A 24 6.27 -11.97 -11.96
C PRO A 24 5.68 -13.37 -12.15
N GLY A 25 5.99 -14.26 -11.21
CA GLY A 25 5.38 -15.59 -11.19
C GLY A 25 3.88 -15.52 -10.86
N PRO A 26 3.10 -16.56 -11.19
CA PRO A 26 1.69 -16.63 -10.80
C PRO A 26 1.48 -16.57 -9.27
N GLU A 27 2.41 -17.17 -8.52
CA GLU A 27 2.43 -17.21 -7.06
C GLU A 27 3.24 -16.08 -6.41
N ASP A 28 3.62 -15.04 -7.18
CA ASP A 28 4.34 -13.89 -6.63
C ASP A 28 3.41 -13.10 -5.69
N GLU A 29 3.80 -13.04 -4.42
CA GLU A 29 3.03 -12.41 -3.36
C GLU A 29 3.13 -10.88 -3.35
N ASP A 30 4.14 -10.30 -4.00
CA ASP A 30 4.42 -8.86 -3.94
C ASP A 30 4.11 -8.15 -5.25
N PHE A 31 4.20 -8.86 -6.38
CA PHE A 31 3.96 -8.31 -7.72
C PHE A 31 3.03 -9.17 -8.57
N MET A 32 2.23 -8.51 -9.40
CA MET A 32 1.42 -9.14 -10.44
C MET A 32 1.44 -8.27 -11.71
N LEU A 33 0.85 -8.79 -12.79
CA LEU A 33 0.64 -8.00 -14.00
C LEU A 33 -0.64 -7.16 -13.89
N ALA A 34 -0.66 -5.97 -14.48
CA ALA A 34 -1.87 -5.16 -14.62
C ALA A 34 -2.97 -5.86 -15.45
N THR A 35 -2.60 -6.92 -16.17
CA THR A 35 -3.47 -7.79 -16.96
C THR A 35 -3.89 -9.06 -16.19
N ASP A 36 -3.50 -9.20 -14.92
CA ASP A 36 -3.69 -10.42 -14.13
C ASP A 36 -5.20 -10.74 -13.94
N PRO A 37 -5.62 -12.01 -14.12
CA PRO A 37 -7.01 -12.43 -13.94
C PRO A 37 -7.62 -12.23 -12.55
N ARG A 38 -6.79 -11.99 -11.53
CA ARG A 38 -7.26 -11.68 -10.17
C ARG A 38 -7.76 -10.24 -10.04
N LEU A 39 -7.41 -9.35 -10.97
CA LEU A 39 -7.90 -7.97 -10.97
C LEU A 39 -9.32 -7.89 -11.54
N PRO A 40 -10.21 -7.07 -10.97
CA PRO A 40 -11.59 -6.93 -11.44
C PRO A 40 -11.62 -6.30 -12.83
N HIS A 41 -12.73 -6.46 -13.55
CA HIS A 41 -12.90 -5.79 -14.83
C HIS A 41 -13.05 -4.26 -14.66
N HIS A 42 -12.85 -3.53 -15.75
CA HIS A 42 -13.11 -2.10 -15.79
C HIS A 42 -14.56 -1.80 -15.40
N THR A 43 -14.78 -0.86 -14.47
CA THR A 43 -16.11 -0.39 -14.05
C THR A 43 -16.25 1.11 -14.33
N SER A 44 -17.41 1.71 -14.04
CA SER A 44 -17.58 3.17 -14.11
C SER A 44 -16.70 3.93 -13.10
N TRP A 45 -16.21 3.25 -12.07
CA TRP A 45 -15.47 3.84 -10.95
C TRP A 45 -13.98 3.47 -10.93
N THR A 46 -13.61 2.39 -11.59
CA THR A 46 -12.25 1.83 -11.55
C THR A 46 -11.79 1.43 -12.95
N ARG A 47 -10.49 1.65 -13.25
CA ARG A 47 -9.92 1.20 -14.53
C ARG A 47 -9.82 -0.32 -14.65
N GLY A 48 -9.84 -1.02 -13.52
CA GLY A 48 -9.75 -2.49 -13.45
C GLY A 48 -8.52 -3.05 -14.16
N ARG A 49 -8.65 -4.30 -14.57
CA ARG A 49 -7.67 -5.07 -15.34
C ARG A 49 -7.43 -4.45 -16.71
N TYR A 50 -6.16 -4.32 -17.06
CA TYR A 50 -5.74 -3.81 -18.36
C TYR A 50 -5.89 -4.90 -19.44
N PRO A 51 -6.16 -4.53 -20.71
CA PRO A 51 -6.18 -5.47 -21.82
C PRO A 51 -4.82 -6.16 -22.00
N SER A 52 -4.83 -7.46 -22.32
CA SER A 52 -3.62 -8.24 -22.62
C SER A 52 -2.90 -7.81 -23.90
N SER A 53 -3.52 -6.98 -24.73
CA SER A 53 -2.93 -6.38 -25.93
C SER A 53 -1.94 -5.26 -25.63
N LEU A 54 -1.90 -4.74 -24.39
CA LEU A 54 -0.97 -3.70 -23.97
C LEU A 54 0.35 -4.28 -23.47
N TYR A 55 1.39 -3.43 -23.42
CA TYR A 55 2.67 -3.82 -22.83
C TYR A 55 2.50 -4.24 -21.37
N PRO A 56 3.15 -5.33 -20.90
CA PRO A 56 2.99 -5.82 -19.54
C PRO A 56 3.52 -4.81 -18.52
N VAL A 57 2.61 -4.26 -17.72
CA VAL A 57 2.93 -3.38 -16.59
C VAL A 57 2.84 -4.20 -15.30
N LYS A 58 3.87 -4.13 -14.47
CA LYS A 58 3.86 -4.73 -13.12
C LYS A 58 3.17 -3.79 -12.15
N VAL A 59 2.37 -4.35 -11.28
CA VAL A 59 1.72 -3.66 -10.16
C VAL A 59 1.97 -4.47 -8.89
N LEU A 60 1.75 -3.87 -7.73
CA LEU A 60 1.78 -4.64 -6.48
C LEU A 60 0.66 -5.69 -6.49
N SER A 61 0.99 -6.90 -6.03
CA SER A 61 0.07 -8.04 -5.95
C SER A 61 -1.03 -7.78 -4.92
N PRO A 62 -2.30 -7.98 -5.29
CA PRO A 62 -3.31 -6.93 -5.41
C PRO A 62 -3.48 -6.09 -4.12
N ALA A 63 -4.69 -5.87 -3.62
CA ALA A 63 -4.95 -4.77 -2.70
C ALA A 63 -4.17 -4.80 -1.35
N PRO A 64 -3.84 -5.95 -0.72
CA PRO A 64 -3.17 -5.97 0.57
C PRO A 64 -1.77 -5.34 0.51
N ARG A 65 -0.93 -5.69 -0.47
CA ARG A 65 0.45 -5.15 -0.56
C ARG A 65 0.47 -3.66 -0.85
N TYR A 66 -0.45 -3.18 -1.68
CA TYR A 66 -0.61 -1.75 -1.91
C TYR A 66 -1.04 -1.03 -0.63
N VAL A 67 -2.04 -1.56 0.08
CA VAL A 67 -2.54 -0.98 1.34
C VAL A 67 -1.47 -1.01 2.44
N GLU A 68 -0.83 -2.15 2.67
CA GLU A 68 0.32 -2.31 3.57
C GLU A 68 1.39 -1.27 3.25
N ASN A 69 1.71 -1.09 1.96
CA ASN A 69 2.70 -0.12 1.57
C ASN A 69 2.30 1.32 1.91
N MET A 70 1.03 1.66 1.71
CA MET A 70 0.50 2.95 2.10
C MET A 70 0.54 3.17 3.61
N ILE A 71 0.15 2.18 4.40
CA ILE A 71 0.21 2.21 5.87
C ILE A 71 1.65 2.41 6.35
N TYR A 72 2.58 1.64 5.78
CA TYR A 72 4.00 1.74 6.09
C TYR A 72 4.54 3.16 5.82
N LEU A 73 4.22 3.75 4.66
CA LEU A 73 4.68 5.09 4.32
C LEU A 73 4.14 6.15 5.29
N THR A 74 2.87 6.03 5.71
CA THR A 74 2.28 6.87 6.75
C THR A 74 3.04 6.76 8.07
N CYS A 75 3.39 5.55 8.50
CA CYS A 75 4.18 5.34 9.73
C CYS A 75 5.59 5.90 9.61
N ARG A 76 6.30 5.57 8.51
CA ARG A 76 7.69 6.01 8.26
C ARG A 76 7.82 7.53 8.25
N ASP A 77 6.87 8.20 7.61
CA ASP A 77 6.95 9.64 7.39
C ASP A 77 6.17 10.45 8.43
N ALA A 78 5.50 9.83 9.41
CA ALA A 78 4.66 10.43 10.45
C ALA A 78 5.24 11.70 11.12
N GLN A 79 6.56 11.78 11.24
CA GLN A 79 7.28 12.90 11.84
C GLN A 79 7.51 14.09 10.87
N LYS A 80 7.06 14.03 9.61
CA LYS A 80 7.33 15.01 8.55
C LYS A 80 6.05 15.62 7.98
N SER A 81 5.70 16.83 8.41
CA SER A 81 4.41 17.49 8.08
C SER A 81 4.10 17.72 6.59
N ILE A 82 5.07 17.61 5.66
CA ILE A 82 4.85 17.90 4.24
C ILE A 82 4.60 16.66 3.37
N LEU A 83 5.07 15.49 3.81
CA LEU A 83 4.82 14.22 3.13
C LEU A 83 3.67 13.46 3.80
N THR A 84 3.49 13.61 5.12
CA THR A 84 2.37 13.03 5.87
C THR A 84 1.03 13.44 5.32
N ILE A 85 0.80 14.71 5.00
CA ILE A 85 -0.47 15.15 4.40
C ILE A 85 -0.75 14.40 3.08
N GLY A 86 0.29 14.15 2.28
CA GLY A 86 0.16 13.42 1.02
C GLY A 86 -0.01 11.90 1.17
N TRP A 87 0.44 11.34 2.30
CA TRP A 87 0.29 9.93 2.63
C TRP A 87 -1.01 9.67 3.38
N GLU A 88 -1.33 10.41 4.44
CA GLU A 88 -2.54 10.31 5.27
C GLU A 88 -3.82 10.52 4.45
N MET A 89 -3.81 11.45 3.50
CA MET A 89 -4.92 11.60 2.58
C MET A 89 -5.15 10.35 1.73
N ARG A 90 -4.17 9.45 1.54
CA ARG A 90 -4.31 8.30 0.64
C ARG A 90 -4.96 7.07 1.25
N PRO A 91 -4.67 6.59 2.47
CA PRO A 91 -5.54 5.64 3.17
C PRO A 91 -6.95 6.21 3.37
N GLY A 92 -7.09 7.53 3.64
CA GLY A 92 -8.40 8.20 3.65
C GLY A 92 -9.08 8.28 2.27
N HIS A 93 -8.31 8.38 1.18
CA HIS A 93 -8.78 8.34 -0.22
C HIS A 93 -8.85 6.94 -0.83
N ILE A 94 -8.43 5.89 -0.11
CA ILE A 94 -9.07 4.59 -0.21
C ILE A 94 -10.46 4.83 0.40
N ASN A 95 -11.26 5.52 -0.39
CA ASN A 95 -12.59 5.98 -0.05
C ASN A 95 -13.35 4.77 0.48
N LYS A 96 -14.24 4.94 1.46
CA LYS A 96 -15.20 3.92 1.87
C LYS A 96 -15.80 3.16 0.67
N HIS A 97 -16.01 3.86 -0.45
CA HIS A 97 -16.42 3.24 -1.71
C HIS A 97 -15.35 2.34 -2.35
N THR A 98 -14.08 2.76 -2.44
CA THR A 98 -12.98 1.95 -2.96
C THR A 98 -12.69 0.74 -2.07
N THR A 99 -12.66 0.91 -0.74
CA THR A 99 -12.51 -0.21 0.21
C THR A 99 -13.65 -1.20 0.05
N LYS A 100 -14.90 -0.70 0.06
CA LYS A 100 -16.08 -1.55 -0.11
C LYS A 100 -16.07 -2.27 -1.46
N VAL A 101 -15.72 -1.60 -2.56
CA VAL A 101 -15.60 -2.25 -3.89
C VAL A 101 -14.49 -3.30 -3.87
N MET A 102 -13.36 -3.03 -3.22
CA MET A 102 -12.28 -4.01 -3.10
C MET A 102 -12.68 -5.21 -2.23
N GLU A 103 -13.45 -5.01 -1.16
CA GLU A 103 -14.01 -6.08 -0.32
C GLU A 103 -15.08 -6.88 -1.08
N ASP A 104 -16.02 -6.21 -1.75
CA ASP A 104 -17.09 -6.82 -2.55
C ASP A 104 -16.52 -7.66 -3.72
N GLU A 105 -15.40 -7.23 -4.31
CA GLU A 105 -14.67 -7.96 -5.37
C GLU A 105 -13.67 -9.01 -4.82
N GLY A 106 -13.62 -9.20 -3.49
CA GLY A 106 -12.73 -10.19 -2.84
C GLY A 106 -11.24 -9.87 -2.95
N LEU A 107 -10.88 -8.62 -3.22
CA LEU A 107 -9.49 -8.15 -3.36
C LEU A 107 -8.86 -7.79 -2.02
N LEU A 108 -9.68 -7.45 -1.01
CA LEU A 108 -9.25 -7.15 0.36
C LEU A 108 -9.93 -8.11 1.33
N ASP A 109 -9.13 -8.92 2.01
CA ASP A 109 -9.56 -9.71 3.16
C ASP A 109 -8.52 -9.61 4.28
N THR A 110 -8.94 -9.52 5.53
CA THR A 110 -8.02 -9.31 6.67
C THR A 110 -6.88 -10.34 6.75
N PRO A 111 -7.12 -11.66 6.58
CA PRO A 111 -6.08 -12.69 6.60
C PRO A 111 -5.06 -12.57 5.47
N SER A 112 -5.37 -11.85 4.39
CA SER A 112 -4.44 -11.63 3.27
C SER A 112 -3.35 -10.59 3.57
N PHE A 113 -3.53 -9.81 4.65
CA PHE A 113 -2.49 -8.92 5.17
C PHE A 113 -1.44 -9.70 5.95
N ARG A 114 -0.18 -9.24 5.93
CA ARG A 114 0.86 -9.74 6.82
C ARG A 114 0.43 -9.49 8.28
N PRO A 115 0.75 -10.40 9.22
CA PRO A 115 0.27 -10.33 10.61
C PRO A 115 0.41 -8.96 11.27
N LEU A 116 1.51 -8.27 10.97
CA LEU A 116 1.82 -6.94 11.48
C LEU A 116 0.75 -5.88 11.12
N PHE A 117 0.15 -5.98 9.94
CA PHE A 117 -0.83 -5.02 9.43
C PHE A 117 -2.27 -5.45 9.70
N GLN A 118 -2.52 -6.72 10.08
CA GLN A 118 -3.86 -7.24 10.30
C GLN A 118 -4.61 -6.51 11.42
N ASN A 119 -3.92 -6.21 12.53
CA ASN A 119 -4.52 -5.49 13.66
C ASN A 119 -4.91 -4.06 13.27
N TRP A 120 -4.03 -3.39 12.53
CA TRP A 120 -4.27 -2.04 12.05
C TRP A 120 -5.42 -2.01 11.03
N TRP A 121 -5.42 -2.93 10.06
CA TRP A 121 -6.48 -3.04 9.06
C TRP A 121 -7.85 -3.39 9.67
N SER A 122 -7.88 -4.32 10.62
CA SER A 122 -9.10 -4.73 11.34
C SER A 122 -9.75 -3.60 12.12
N ALA A 123 -8.95 -2.64 12.60
CA ALA A 123 -9.46 -1.47 13.29
C ALA A 123 -9.97 -0.42 12.28
N LEU A 124 -9.25 -0.21 11.18
CA LEU A 124 -9.65 0.73 10.12
C LEU A 124 -10.94 0.30 9.42
N SER A 125 -11.12 -0.99 9.12
CA SER A 125 -12.32 -1.50 8.44
C SER A 125 -13.61 -1.35 9.25
N LYS A 126 -13.50 -1.20 10.57
CA LYS A 126 -14.65 -1.05 11.49
C LYS A 126 -15.03 0.40 11.77
N GLU A 127 -14.18 1.36 11.46
CA GLU A 127 -14.37 2.75 11.87
C GLU A 127 -14.46 3.70 10.67
N SER A 128 -15.33 4.71 10.79
CA SER A 128 -15.59 5.66 9.71
C SER A 128 -14.60 6.83 9.64
N SER A 129 -13.75 7.05 10.65
CA SER A 129 -12.71 8.07 10.61
C SER A 129 -11.44 7.65 11.36
N LEU A 130 -10.29 8.07 10.83
CA LEU A 130 -8.95 7.80 11.35
C LEU A 130 -8.53 8.76 12.48
N GLU A 131 -9.33 9.77 12.80
CA GLU A 131 -8.84 10.98 13.50
C GLU A 131 -8.40 10.73 14.95
N GLU A 132 -9.10 9.88 15.72
CA GLU A 132 -8.75 9.64 17.13
C GLU A 132 -8.01 8.32 17.36
N LYS A 133 -8.50 7.20 16.82
CA LYS A 133 -7.86 5.88 16.99
C LYS A 133 -6.72 5.60 16.03
N GLY A 134 -6.70 6.29 14.88
CA GLY A 134 -5.62 6.12 13.89
C GLY A 134 -4.25 6.49 14.45
N SER A 135 -4.17 7.54 15.28
CA SER A 135 -2.92 7.98 15.90
C SER A 135 -2.33 6.96 16.89
N ALA A 136 -3.18 6.34 17.72
CA ALA A 136 -2.74 5.31 18.68
C ALA A 136 -2.29 4.03 17.95
N LEU A 137 -3.08 3.56 16.99
CA LEU A 137 -2.77 2.39 16.18
C LEU A 137 -1.52 2.58 15.32
N GLN A 138 -1.31 3.79 14.81
CA GLN A 138 -0.09 4.16 14.10
C GLN A 138 1.13 4.15 15.04
N GLY A 139 0.98 4.59 16.28
CA GLY A 139 2.04 4.51 17.29
C GLY A 139 2.45 3.06 17.61
N ASP A 140 1.47 2.19 17.84
CA ASP A 140 1.72 0.76 18.10
C ASP A 140 2.37 0.06 16.89
N LEU A 141 1.86 0.33 15.69
CA LEU A 141 2.43 -0.19 14.45
C LEU A 141 3.85 0.33 14.21
N MET A 142 4.10 1.62 14.43
CA MET A 142 5.44 2.21 14.32
C MET A 142 6.43 1.55 15.29
N LYS A 143 6.00 1.28 16.53
CA LYS A 143 6.82 0.56 17.51
C LYS A 143 7.17 -0.84 17.02
N ALA A 144 6.19 -1.58 16.51
CA ALA A 144 6.40 -2.93 16.00
C ALA A 144 7.31 -2.95 14.75
N LEU A 145 7.15 -1.99 13.85
CA LEU A 145 8.02 -1.82 12.67
C LEU A 145 9.47 -1.47 13.04
N LEU A 146 9.67 -0.70 14.13
CA LEU A 146 11.01 -0.41 14.67
C LEU A 146 11.63 -1.65 15.31
N GLU A 147 10.85 -2.45 16.03
CA GLU A 147 11.30 -3.71 16.65
C GLU A 147 11.71 -4.75 15.59
N GLU A 148 10.99 -4.82 14.47
CA GLU A 148 11.31 -5.68 13.31
C GLU A 148 12.51 -5.14 12.50
N GLY A 149 12.91 -3.89 12.71
CA GLY A 149 13.99 -3.23 11.97
C GLY A 149 13.64 -2.91 10.52
N THR A 150 12.36 -2.97 10.14
CA THR A 150 11.89 -2.70 8.78
C THR A 150 11.79 -1.20 8.52
N VAL A 151 11.43 -0.42 9.54
CA VAL A 151 11.54 1.05 9.53
C VAL A 151 12.83 1.45 10.25
N PRO A 152 13.68 2.29 9.64
CA PRO A 152 14.87 2.78 10.33
C PRO A 152 14.48 3.74 11.46
N SER A 153 15.26 3.76 12.55
CA SER A 153 15.09 4.70 13.68
C SER A 153 15.10 6.17 13.24
N SER A 154 15.73 6.44 12.10
CA SER A 154 15.58 7.67 11.33
C SER A 154 15.35 7.35 9.86
N PRO A 155 14.32 7.92 9.20
CA PRO A 155 14.14 7.80 7.75
C PRO A 155 15.26 8.49 6.95
N PHE A 156 16.15 9.21 7.62
CA PHE A 156 17.34 9.82 7.05
C PHE A 156 18.58 9.00 7.42
N THR A 157 18.74 7.84 6.82
CA THR A 157 19.97 7.04 6.95
C THR A 157 21.22 7.81 6.51
N TRP A 158 21.06 8.90 5.75
CA TRP A 158 22.12 9.81 5.32
C TRP A 158 22.37 11.02 6.24
N LEU A 159 21.55 11.26 7.27
CA LEU A 159 21.78 12.32 8.28
C LEU A 159 22.53 11.81 9.52
N ALA A 160 22.78 10.50 9.60
CA ALA A 160 23.55 9.88 10.68
C ALA A 160 25.07 9.89 10.42
N LEU A 161 25.59 10.95 9.77
CA LEU A 161 27.02 11.20 9.55
C LEU A 161 27.53 12.27 10.52
#